data_AF-A0A1Q9E5G8-F1
#
_entry.id   AF-A0A1Q9E5G8-F1
#
_cell.length_a   1.000
_cell.length_b   1.000
_cell.length_c   1.000
_cell.angle_alpha   90.00
_cell.angle_beta   90.00
_cell.angle_gamma   90.00
#
_symmetry.space_group_name_H-M   'P 1'
#
loop_
_entity.id
_entity.type
_entity.pdbx_description
1 polymer ?
#
loop_
_entity_poly.entity_id
_entity_poly.type
_entity_poly.pdbx_seq_one_letter_code
_entity_poly.pdbx_strand_id
1 'polypeptide(L)'
;MRRCSRSFFLRLQISAIIADGEALRQALNCKGASGLKPCHLCKNVVMKGHALASAPTLRDYACDICSSDIEQWDLMRDEELFEFCDMQRQRQPRIPATLFAEEETLSGYCYNPEGILQDDFARRLLPPSQWLFDFLHLYFTAGGCAAVEMAHLMQECQSRLKHAPEDFASLLRQLPWQTPSHVVGLQGPASRARLLQSARFPEKSYKGKAADLMQLLPMIACLVELVDVDDRMAGPLASYAALLEIHRELSRLKRLGQISDTSRLQRLQREHHDLCLAAYGQGILKPKHHWRHHAAKQIQDWGAYMDTSAFEAKHQMYKGVANKNFDVLVSSPAWSKAILDRMLCSCINQMKVHFERRALLGRGKETTILWGQQKLRAFKQVQWEGFTWKPGDFQLEPFPGKVLHCCLSSTERPFLLLQEYTIASKSRFSMVFRAAQRVHNLQDVLRSKLASWWLLEETGLVRALP
;
A
#
# COMPACT_ATOMS: atom_id res chain seq x y z
N MET A 1 -36.24 -15.99 25.22
CA MET A 1 -36.26 -14.55 24.84
C MET A 1 -36.17 -14.42 23.33
N ARG A 2 -37.27 -14.04 22.67
CA ARG A 2 -37.31 -13.75 21.22
C ARG A 2 -36.62 -12.39 20.98
N ARG A 3 -35.40 -12.38 20.45
CA ARG A 3 -34.78 -11.13 19.97
C ARG A 3 -35.56 -10.67 18.75
N CYS A 4 -36.34 -9.62 18.92
CA CYS A 4 -37.00 -8.90 17.85
C CYS A 4 -35.91 -8.35 16.91
N SER A 5 -35.68 -9.01 15.77
CA SER A 5 -34.80 -8.51 14.73
C SER A 5 -35.47 -7.30 14.12
N ARG A 6 -35.14 -6.10 14.59
CA ARG A 6 -35.54 -4.87 13.89
C ARG A 6 -34.93 -4.93 12.50
N SER A 7 -35.77 -5.13 11.49
CA SER A 7 -35.40 -4.97 10.10
C SER A 7 -35.03 -3.51 9.88
N PHE A 8 -33.85 -3.26 9.33
CA PHE A 8 -33.44 -1.93 8.88
C PHE A 8 -33.31 -1.95 7.36
N PHE A 9 -33.76 -0.88 6.71
CA PHE A 9 -33.53 -0.67 5.29
C PHE A 9 -32.21 0.08 5.11
N LEU A 10 -31.34 -0.46 4.25
CA LEU A 10 -30.06 0.14 3.90
C LEU A 10 -30.10 0.53 2.42
N ARG A 11 -30.04 1.83 2.13
CA ARG A 11 -29.86 2.34 0.76
C ARG A 11 -28.38 2.63 0.56
N LEU A 12 -27.76 1.96 -0.40
CA LEU A 12 -26.36 2.15 -0.76
C LEU A 12 -26.28 2.70 -2.18
N GLN A 13 -25.33 3.60 -2.39
CA GLN A 13 -24.89 4.02 -3.71
C GLN A 13 -23.42 3.63 -3.84
N ILE A 14 -23.07 2.94 -4.92
CA ILE A 14 -21.68 2.67 -5.24
C ILE A 14 -21.08 4.00 -5.69
N SER A 15 -19.99 4.41 -5.06
CA SER A 15 -19.39 5.71 -5.31
C SER A 15 -18.01 5.62 -5.96
N ALA A 16 -17.33 4.49 -5.78
CA ALA A 16 -16.06 4.19 -6.41
C ALA A 16 -15.83 2.66 -6.36
N ILE A 17 -15.05 2.16 -7.31
CA ILE A 17 -14.54 0.79 -7.31
C ILE A 17 -13.03 0.85 -7.23
N ILE A 18 -12.43 0.16 -6.26
CA ILE A 18 -10.98 0.00 -6.17
C ILE A 18 -10.60 -1.43 -6.56
N ALA A 19 -9.64 -1.55 -7.46
CA ALA A 19 -9.22 -2.85 -7.97
C ALA A 19 -7.74 -2.83 -8.39
N ASP A 20 -7.14 -4.01 -8.45
CA ASP A 20 -5.82 -4.15 -9.07
C ASP A 20 -5.88 -3.87 -10.58
N GLY A 21 -4.72 -3.66 -11.21
CA GLY A 21 -4.66 -3.31 -12.63
C GLY A 21 -5.24 -4.36 -13.57
N GLU A 22 -5.27 -5.64 -13.18
CA GLU A 22 -5.79 -6.73 -14.01
C GLU A 22 -7.31 -6.83 -13.90
N ALA A 23 -7.86 -6.64 -12.71
CA ALA A 23 -9.29 -6.52 -12.49
C ALA A 23 -9.86 -5.27 -13.18
N LEU A 24 -9.15 -4.13 -13.11
CA LEU A 24 -9.51 -2.93 -13.88
C LEU A 24 -9.50 -3.19 -15.37
N ARG A 25 -8.48 -3.91 -15.86
CA ARG A 25 -8.35 -4.31 -17.27
C ARG A 25 -9.58 -5.08 -17.74
N GLN A 26 -9.97 -6.10 -16.98
CA GLN A 26 -11.12 -6.94 -17.33
C GLN A 26 -12.44 -6.19 -17.21
N ALA A 27 -12.65 -5.43 -16.14
CA ALA A 27 -13.91 -4.73 -15.91
C ALA A 27 -14.19 -3.62 -16.93
N LEU A 28 -13.15 -2.88 -17.33
CA LEU A 28 -13.24 -1.80 -18.30
C LEU A 28 -12.94 -2.24 -19.73
N ASN A 29 -12.74 -3.54 -19.97
CA ASN A 29 -12.30 -4.10 -21.25
C ASN A 29 -11.11 -3.33 -21.88
N CYS A 30 -10.19 -2.79 -21.06
CA CYS A 30 -8.99 -2.18 -21.60
C CYS A 30 -7.91 -3.25 -21.85
N LYS A 31 -6.91 -2.97 -22.69
CA LYS A 31 -5.82 -3.93 -22.97
C LYS A 31 -4.77 -3.96 -21.85
N GLY A 32 -4.77 -2.98 -20.95
CA GLY A 32 -3.89 -2.91 -19.79
C GLY A 32 -2.41 -2.95 -20.16
N ALA A 33 -1.57 -3.54 -19.31
CA ALA A 33 -0.12 -3.56 -19.47
C ALA A 33 0.40 -4.19 -20.78
N SER A 34 -0.41 -5.02 -21.46
CA SER A 34 -0.08 -5.65 -22.75
C SER A 34 -0.52 -4.83 -23.97
N GLY A 35 -1.27 -3.74 -23.76
CA GLY A 35 -1.75 -2.88 -24.84
C GLY A 35 -0.79 -1.75 -25.17
N LEU A 36 -0.97 -1.16 -26.36
CA LEU A 36 -0.27 0.06 -26.76
C LEU A 36 -0.55 1.21 -25.78
N LYS A 37 -1.80 1.33 -25.31
CA LYS A 37 -2.23 2.31 -24.32
C LYS A 37 -2.47 1.61 -22.97
N PRO A 38 -1.46 1.53 -22.09
CA PRO A 38 -1.56 0.72 -20.88
C PRO A 38 -2.40 1.36 -19.77
N CYS A 39 -2.77 2.63 -19.90
CA CYS A 39 -3.57 3.36 -18.92
C CYS A 39 -4.97 3.65 -19.47
N HIS A 40 -6.01 3.33 -18.70
CA HIS A 40 -7.39 3.64 -19.09
C HIS A 40 -7.75 5.12 -18.85
N LEU A 41 -6.96 5.84 -18.04
CA LEU A 41 -7.19 7.25 -17.71
C LEU A 41 -6.47 8.23 -18.65
N CYS A 42 -5.43 7.83 -19.37
CA CYS A 42 -4.68 8.72 -20.25
C CYS A 42 -4.95 8.40 -21.72
N LYS A 43 -5.07 9.44 -22.56
CA LYS A 43 -5.24 9.32 -24.02
C LYS A 43 -3.91 9.19 -24.74
N ASN A 44 -2.91 9.93 -24.29
CA ASN A 44 -1.64 10.15 -24.99
C ASN A 44 -0.45 9.37 -24.41
N VAL A 45 -0.67 8.56 -23.37
CA VAL A 45 0.38 7.75 -22.73
C VAL A 45 0.42 6.35 -23.36
N VAL A 46 1.51 6.06 -24.06
CA VAL A 46 1.74 4.77 -24.74
C VAL A 46 2.74 3.88 -23.99
N MET A 47 2.83 2.61 -24.41
CA MET A 47 3.79 1.66 -23.88
C MET A 47 5.24 2.15 -24.07
N LYS A 48 6.12 1.72 -23.18
CA LYS A 48 7.53 2.13 -23.14
C LYS A 48 8.22 1.93 -24.49
N GLY A 49 8.92 2.97 -24.94
CA GLY A 49 9.75 2.92 -26.15
C GLY A 49 8.97 2.77 -27.46
N HIS A 50 7.66 2.99 -27.46
CA HIS A 50 6.87 2.91 -28.68
C HIS A 50 7.16 4.09 -29.62
N ALA A 51 7.20 3.83 -30.92
CA ALA A 51 7.54 4.83 -31.94
C ALA A 51 6.60 6.04 -31.97
N LEU A 52 5.36 5.91 -31.46
CA LEU A 52 4.43 7.04 -31.36
C LEU A 52 4.91 8.14 -30.42
N ALA A 53 5.63 7.80 -29.35
CA ALA A 53 6.18 8.78 -28.41
C ALA A 53 7.35 9.59 -29.02
N SER A 54 7.93 9.12 -30.12
CA SER A 54 9.01 9.81 -30.85
C SER A 54 8.62 10.26 -32.26
N ALA A 55 7.38 9.99 -32.69
CA ALA A 55 6.90 10.32 -34.02
C ALA A 55 6.83 11.85 -34.19
N PRO A 56 7.38 12.44 -35.27
CA PRO A 56 7.41 13.90 -35.44
C PRO A 56 6.05 14.58 -35.36
N THR A 57 4.98 13.91 -35.80
CA THR A 57 3.61 14.43 -35.78
C THR A 57 2.95 14.41 -34.40
N LEU A 58 3.49 13.61 -33.47
CA LEU A 58 2.91 13.41 -32.13
C LEU A 58 3.93 13.71 -31.02
N ARG A 59 5.14 14.16 -31.34
CA ARG A 59 6.24 14.33 -30.38
C ARG A 59 5.89 15.27 -29.23
N ASP A 60 5.06 16.27 -29.49
CA ASP A 60 4.62 17.26 -28.49
C ASP A 60 3.34 16.85 -27.75
N TYR A 61 2.76 15.70 -28.10
CA TYR A 61 1.50 15.20 -27.51
C TYR A 61 1.66 13.80 -26.90
N ALA A 62 2.16 12.81 -27.64
CA ALA A 62 2.33 11.45 -27.16
C ALA A 62 3.58 11.33 -26.28
N CYS A 63 3.41 10.70 -25.11
CA CYS A 63 4.51 10.32 -24.24
C CYS A 63 4.41 8.83 -23.90
N ASP A 64 5.50 8.21 -23.45
CA ASP A 64 5.45 6.84 -22.97
C ASP A 64 5.33 6.77 -21.44
N ILE A 65 5.10 5.57 -20.91
CA ILE A 65 5.01 5.32 -19.45
C ILE A 65 6.27 5.69 -18.65
N CYS A 66 7.38 6.07 -19.29
CA CYS A 66 8.58 6.55 -18.63
C CYS A 66 8.56 8.06 -18.36
N SER A 67 7.58 8.80 -18.89
CA SER A 67 7.40 10.21 -18.53
C SER A 67 6.92 10.36 -17.08
N SER A 68 7.56 11.25 -16.32
CA SER A 68 7.11 11.71 -14.99
C SER A 68 6.31 13.02 -15.04
N ASP A 69 6.18 13.63 -16.22
CA ASP A 69 5.51 14.92 -16.39
C ASP A 69 3.99 14.74 -16.54
N ILE A 70 3.30 14.82 -15.41
CA ILE A 70 1.85 14.65 -15.30
C ILE A 70 1.09 15.74 -16.07
N GLU A 71 1.67 16.93 -16.21
CA GLU A 71 1.02 18.07 -16.88
C GLU A 71 0.92 17.85 -18.39
N GLN A 72 1.75 16.96 -18.94
CA GLN A 72 1.66 16.55 -20.34
C GLN A 72 0.59 15.49 -20.58
N TRP A 73 -0.06 14.92 -19.55
CA TRP A 73 -1.00 13.84 -19.72
C TRP A 73 -2.40 14.36 -20.05
N ASP A 74 -2.89 14.01 -21.24
CA ASP A 74 -4.29 14.25 -21.61
C ASP A 74 -5.16 13.15 -21.01
N LEU A 75 -5.98 13.51 -20.04
CA LEU A 75 -6.87 12.59 -19.33
C LEU A 75 -8.13 12.31 -20.16
N MET A 76 -8.52 11.04 -20.22
CA MET A 76 -9.75 10.56 -20.83
C MET A 76 -10.95 10.96 -19.96
N ARG A 77 -11.87 11.76 -20.50
CA ARG A 77 -13.17 12.02 -19.86
C ARG A 77 -14.12 10.85 -20.09
N ASP A 78 -15.07 10.67 -19.18
CA ASP A 78 -16.03 9.57 -19.27
C ASP A 78 -16.86 9.65 -20.55
N GLU A 79 -17.31 10.86 -20.91
CA GLU A 79 -18.11 11.10 -22.11
C GLU A 79 -17.34 10.74 -23.39
N GLU A 80 -16.06 11.09 -23.47
CA GLU A 80 -15.19 10.77 -24.62
C GLU A 80 -15.02 9.24 -24.77
N LEU A 81 -14.89 8.53 -23.65
CA LEU A 81 -14.81 7.07 -23.67
C LEU A 81 -16.16 6.44 -24.05
N PHE A 82 -17.28 7.01 -23.62
CA PHE A 82 -18.62 6.53 -24.01
C PHE A 82 -18.85 6.73 -25.51
N GLU A 83 -18.52 7.90 -26.05
CA GLU A 83 -18.58 8.17 -27.49
C GLU A 83 -17.72 7.17 -28.27
N PHE A 84 -16.48 6.92 -27.81
CA PHE A 84 -15.61 5.91 -28.40
C PHE A 84 -16.23 4.50 -28.38
N CYS A 85 -16.81 4.08 -27.25
CA CYS A 85 -17.46 2.78 -27.13
C CYS A 85 -18.68 2.64 -28.05
N ASP A 86 -19.46 3.71 -28.22
CA ASP A 86 -20.63 3.75 -29.09
C ASP A 86 -20.20 3.71 -30.58
N MET A 87 -19.12 4.40 -30.93
CA MET A 87 -18.52 4.28 -32.26
C MET A 87 -18.03 2.85 -32.54
N GLN A 88 -17.36 2.20 -31.58
CA GLN A 88 -16.95 0.81 -31.77
C GLN A 88 -18.15 -0.12 -32.00
N ARG A 89 -19.24 0.04 -31.24
CA ARG A 89 -20.49 -0.72 -31.43
C ARG A 89 -21.04 -0.57 -32.85
N GLN A 90 -21.02 0.65 -33.40
CA GLN A 90 -21.51 0.92 -34.75
C GLN A 90 -20.59 0.38 -35.86
N ARG A 91 -19.27 0.37 -35.61
CA ARG A 91 -18.25 -0.01 -36.60
C ARG A 91 -17.99 -1.51 -36.64
N GLN A 92 -18.13 -2.22 -35.52
CA GLN A 92 -17.89 -3.66 -35.42
C GLN A 92 -18.58 -4.48 -36.52
N PRO A 93 -19.86 -4.26 -36.88
CA PRO A 93 -20.51 -5.01 -37.95
C PRO A 93 -20.18 -4.50 -39.37
N ARG A 94 -19.49 -3.35 -39.50
CA ARG A 94 -19.26 -2.64 -40.77
C ARG A 94 -17.85 -2.79 -41.32
N ILE A 95 -16.86 -3.13 -40.49
CA ILE A 95 -15.46 -3.24 -40.90
C ILE A 95 -14.95 -4.68 -40.76
N PRO A 96 -13.99 -5.11 -41.60
CA PRO A 96 -13.34 -6.42 -41.48
C PRO A 96 -12.77 -6.67 -40.08
N ALA A 97 -12.88 -7.92 -39.60
CA ALA A 97 -12.42 -8.30 -38.25
C ALA A 97 -10.93 -8.01 -38.00
N THR A 98 -10.08 -8.12 -39.02
CA THR A 98 -8.65 -7.81 -38.92
C THR A 98 -8.41 -6.32 -38.65
N LEU A 99 -9.11 -5.45 -39.38
CA LEU A 99 -9.05 -4.00 -39.18
C LEU A 99 -9.64 -3.61 -37.82
N PHE A 100 -10.73 -4.24 -37.40
CA PHE A 100 -11.31 -3.98 -36.08
C PHE A 100 -10.36 -4.37 -34.94
N ALA A 101 -9.69 -5.53 -35.03
CA ALA A 101 -8.68 -5.94 -34.05
C ALA A 101 -7.47 -5.00 -33.99
N GLU A 102 -7.10 -4.38 -35.12
CA GLU A 102 -6.09 -3.32 -35.17
C GLU A 102 -6.57 -2.06 -34.45
N GLU A 103 -7.81 -1.62 -34.66
CA GLU A 103 -8.41 -0.49 -33.94
C GLU A 103 -8.47 -0.71 -32.43
N GLU A 104 -8.83 -1.92 -31.97
CA GLU A 104 -8.79 -2.27 -30.54
C GLU A 104 -7.36 -2.20 -29.99
N THR A 105 -6.36 -2.57 -30.80
CA THR A 105 -4.95 -2.51 -30.41
C THR A 105 -4.46 -1.08 -30.29
N LEU A 106 -4.81 -0.23 -31.26
CA LEU A 106 -4.43 1.19 -31.29
C LEU A 106 -5.11 1.99 -30.19
N SER A 107 -6.41 1.77 -29.98
CA SER A 107 -7.19 2.45 -28.93
C SER A 107 -6.88 1.96 -27.52
N GLY A 108 -6.44 0.70 -27.39
CA GLY A 108 -6.21 0.05 -26.10
C GLY A 108 -7.48 -0.44 -25.41
N TYR A 109 -8.60 -0.57 -26.13
CA TYR A 109 -9.85 -1.14 -25.62
C TYR A 109 -10.34 -2.28 -26.51
N CYS A 110 -10.85 -3.33 -25.87
CA CYS A 110 -11.53 -4.42 -26.53
C CYS A 110 -13.03 -4.16 -26.50
N TYR A 111 -13.69 -4.35 -27.65
CA TYR A 111 -15.13 -4.33 -27.73
C TYR A 111 -15.70 -5.59 -27.09
N ASN A 112 -16.57 -5.39 -26.10
CA ASN A 112 -17.32 -6.45 -25.45
C ASN A 112 -18.78 -6.02 -25.34
N PRO A 113 -19.71 -6.58 -26.14
CA PRO A 113 -21.11 -6.16 -26.15
C PRO A 113 -21.82 -6.36 -24.80
N GLU A 114 -21.30 -7.25 -23.95
CA GLU A 114 -21.83 -7.52 -22.60
C GLU A 114 -21.05 -6.78 -21.50
N GLY A 115 -20.05 -5.98 -21.89
CA GLY A 115 -19.19 -5.26 -20.97
C GLY A 115 -19.85 -4.02 -20.36
N ILE A 116 -19.39 -3.61 -19.17
CA ILE A 116 -19.92 -2.44 -18.45
C ILE A 116 -19.93 -1.17 -19.32
N LEU A 117 -18.88 -0.96 -20.13
CA LEU A 117 -18.77 0.22 -21.01
C LEU A 117 -19.75 0.22 -22.19
N GLN A 118 -20.29 -0.95 -22.56
CA GLN A 118 -21.31 -1.08 -23.61
C GLN A 118 -22.72 -1.06 -23.04
N ASP A 119 -22.90 -1.28 -21.73
CA ASP A 119 -24.19 -1.11 -21.10
C ASP A 119 -24.45 0.37 -20.72
N ASP A 120 -25.48 0.93 -21.33
CA ASP A 120 -25.88 2.33 -21.20
C ASP A 120 -26.24 2.74 -19.77
N PHE A 121 -26.77 1.82 -18.98
CA PHE A 121 -27.15 2.08 -17.59
C PHE A 121 -25.95 1.91 -16.67
N ALA A 122 -25.20 0.81 -16.82
CA ALA A 122 -24.07 0.47 -15.97
C ALA A 122 -22.92 1.47 -16.10
N ARG A 123 -22.57 1.92 -17.32
CA ARG A 123 -21.49 2.91 -17.52
C ARG A 123 -21.81 4.28 -16.91
N ARG A 124 -23.08 4.66 -16.83
CA ARG A 124 -23.52 5.89 -16.14
C ARG A 124 -23.54 5.74 -14.62
N LEU A 125 -23.80 4.53 -14.12
CA LEU A 125 -23.75 4.25 -12.69
C LEU A 125 -22.31 4.12 -12.17
N LEU A 126 -21.40 3.58 -12.98
CA LEU A 126 -20.01 3.31 -12.65
C LEU A 126 -19.06 3.79 -13.76
N PRO A 127 -19.00 5.12 -13.98
CA PRO A 127 -18.16 5.68 -15.03
C PRO A 127 -16.67 5.38 -14.76
N PRO A 128 -15.83 5.25 -15.80
CA PRO A 128 -14.39 5.01 -15.71
C PRO A 128 -13.64 5.86 -14.68
N SER A 129 -14.00 7.13 -14.53
CA SER A 129 -13.43 8.04 -13.51
C SER A 129 -13.59 7.57 -12.06
N GLN A 130 -14.58 6.71 -11.77
CA GLN A 130 -14.82 6.13 -10.44
C GLN A 130 -14.03 4.83 -10.19
N TRP A 131 -13.24 4.37 -11.15
CA TRP A 131 -12.42 3.17 -11.02
C TRP A 131 -11.01 3.55 -10.56
N LEU A 132 -10.77 3.35 -9.26
CA LEU A 132 -9.55 3.74 -8.57
C LEU A 132 -8.49 2.66 -8.69
N PHE A 133 -7.24 3.07 -8.90
CA PHE A 133 -6.12 2.15 -8.83
C PHE A 133 -5.86 1.72 -7.40
N ASP A 134 -5.60 0.43 -7.20
CA ASP A 134 -5.16 -0.05 -5.90
C ASP A 134 -3.67 0.18 -5.63
N PHE A 135 -3.38 1.15 -4.76
CA PHE A 135 -2.01 1.54 -4.40
C PHE A 135 -1.23 0.43 -3.70
N LEU A 136 -1.89 -0.51 -3.01
CA LEU A 136 -1.23 -1.68 -2.44
C LEU A 136 -0.56 -2.50 -3.56
N HIS A 137 -1.29 -2.77 -4.64
CA HIS A 137 -0.80 -3.53 -5.80
C HIS A 137 0.15 -2.73 -6.69
N LEU A 138 0.01 -1.40 -6.75
CA LEU A 138 0.93 -0.56 -7.50
C LEU A 138 2.35 -0.56 -6.91
N TYR A 139 2.47 -0.65 -5.58
CA TYR A 139 3.78 -0.62 -4.91
C TYR A 139 4.26 -1.99 -4.42
N PHE A 140 3.45 -2.70 -3.62
CA PHE A 140 3.99 -3.69 -2.68
C PHE A 140 3.79 -5.15 -3.09
N THR A 141 2.91 -5.43 -4.07
CA THR A 141 2.74 -6.78 -4.59
C THR A 141 3.78 -7.10 -5.68
N ALA A 142 3.88 -8.35 -6.10
CA ALA A 142 4.74 -8.75 -7.21
C ALA A 142 4.52 -7.86 -8.46
N GLY A 143 5.62 -7.42 -9.07
CA GLY A 143 5.64 -6.48 -10.19
C GLY A 143 5.31 -5.02 -9.83
N GLY A 144 4.94 -4.72 -8.58
CA GLY A 144 4.76 -3.36 -8.06
C GLY A 144 6.08 -2.59 -7.97
N CYS A 145 6.02 -1.26 -7.92
CA CYS A 145 7.19 -0.39 -7.98
C CYS A 145 8.21 -0.74 -6.89
N ALA A 146 7.76 -0.86 -5.63
CA ALA A 146 8.62 -1.20 -4.50
C ALA A 146 9.18 -2.62 -4.61
N ALA A 147 8.38 -3.57 -5.11
CA ALA A 147 8.81 -4.95 -5.28
C ALA A 147 9.86 -5.11 -6.38
N VAL A 148 9.72 -4.37 -7.49
CA VAL A 148 10.69 -4.34 -8.58
C VAL A 148 11.99 -3.69 -8.11
N GLU A 149 11.91 -2.51 -7.50
CA GLU A 149 13.10 -1.81 -7.01
C GLU A 149 13.84 -2.59 -5.92
N MET A 150 13.13 -3.26 -5.01
CA MET A 150 13.73 -4.15 -4.02
C MET A 150 14.59 -5.25 -4.67
N ALA A 151 14.13 -5.85 -5.77
CA ALA A 151 14.92 -6.86 -6.48
C ALA A 151 16.16 -6.26 -7.14
N HIS A 152 16.03 -5.09 -7.78
CA HIS A 152 17.16 -4.38 -8.38
C HIS A 152 18.17 -3.91 -7.34
N LEU A 153 17.72 -3.39 -6.18
CA LEU A 153 18.62 -3.01 -5.09
C LEU A 153 19.44 -4.21 -4.60
N MET A 154 18.84 -5.39 -4.45
CA MET A 154 19.58 -6.60 -4.07
C MET A 154 20.58 -7.05 -5.15
N GLN A 155 20.26 -6.88 -6.44
CA GLN A 155 21.21 -7.13 -7.52
C GLN A 155 22.40 -6.18 -7.48
N GLU A 156 22.16 -4.89 -7.21
CA GLU A 156 23.23 -3.91 -7.04
C GLU A 156 24.08 -4.20 -5.78
N CYS A 157 23.47 -4.65 -4.68
CA CYS A 157 24.22 -5.09 -3.50
C CYS A 157 25.14 -6.29 -3.83
N GLN A 158 24.61 -7.28 -4.57
CA GLN A 158 25.39 -8.43 -5.00
C GLN A 158 26.53 -8.04 -5.94
N SER A 159 26.29 -7.13 -6.89
CA SER A 159 27.26 -6.75 -7.91
C SER A 159 28.36 -5.83 -7.36
N ARG A 160 28.00 -4.82 -6.55
CA ARG A 160 28.91 -3.77 -6.06
C ARG A 160 29.50 -4.05 -4.68
N LEU A 161 28.69 -4.61 -3.78
CA LEU A 161 29.09 -4.87 -2.38
C LEU A 161 29.45 -6.33 -2.13
N LYS A 162 29.19 -7.23 -3.10
CA LYS A 162 29.38 -8.68 -2.98
C LYS A 162 28.54 -9.30 -1.85
N HIS A 163 27.39 -8.72 -1.56
CA HIS A 163 26.44 -9.23 -0.57
C HIS A 163 25.17 -9.78 -1.24
N ALA A 164 24.88 -11.04 -0.94
CA ALA A 164 23.68 -11.75 -1.37
C ALA A 164 22.49 -11.49 -0.42
N PRO A 165 21.24 -11.76 -0.83
CA PRO A 165 20.09 -11.73 0.08
C PRO A 165 20.31 -12.54 1.37
N GLU A 166 21.03 -13.66 1.30
CA GLU A 166 21.35 -14.53 2.44
C GLU A 166 22.26 -13.88 3.48
N ASP A 167 23.15 -12.98 3.06
CA ASP A 167 24.03 -12.24 3.97
C ASP A 167 23.20 -11.27 4.82
N PHE A 168 22.30 -10.53 4.16
CA PHE A 168 21.34 -9.67 4.84
C PHE A 168 20.36 -10.46 5.72
N ALA A 169 19.92 -11.65 5.27
CA ALA A 169 19.10 -12.55 6.08
C ALA A 169 19.83 -13.00 7.35
N SER A 170 21.14 -13.20 7.27
CA SER A 170 22.00 -13.55 8.41
C SER A 170 22.14 -12.38 9.39
N LEU A 171 22.32 -11.15 8.89
CA LEU A 171 22.30 -9.94 9.71
C LEU A 171 20.95 -9.77 10.45
N LEU A 172 19.82 -10.00 9.77
CA LEU A 172 18.49 -9.95 10.40
C LEU A 172 18.28 -11.00 11.50
N ARG A 173 19.01 -12.11 11.42
CA ARG A 173 18.96 -13.19 12.42
C ARG A 173 19.82 -12.86 13.64
N GLN A 174 21.00 -12.26 13.43
CA GLN A 174 21.98 -12.01 14.48
C GLN A 174 21.68 -10.75 15.29
N LEU A 175 21.16 -9.71 14.64
CA LEU A 175 20.91 -8.42 15.29
C LEU A 175 19.65 -8.46 16.19
N PRO A 176 19.69 -7.84 17.38
CA PRO A 176 18.59 -7.84 18.37
C PRO A 176 17.44 -6.88 17.99
N TRP A 177 16.85 -7.11 16.82
CA TRP A 177 15.72 -6.33 16.33
C TRP A 177 14.47 -6.51 17.20
N GLN A 178 13.91 -5.41 17.68
CA GLN A 178 12.59 -5.36 18.31
C GLN A 178 11.54 -5.06 17.25
N THR A 179 10.48 -5.86 17.23
CA THR A 179 9.33 -5.66 16.35
C THR A 179 8.25 -4.89 17.08
N PRO A 180 7.62 -3.87 16.47
CA PRO A 180 6.43 -3.24 17.02
C PRO A 180 5.34 -4.27 17.32
N SER A 181 4.60 -4.10 18.43
CA SER A 181 3.68 -5.13 18.91
C SER A 181 2.45 -5.36 18.03
N HIS A 182 2.18 -4.47 17.07
CA HIS A 182 1.11 -4.56 16.08
C HIS A 182 1.51 -5.34 14.83
N VAL A 183 2.81 -5.55 14.59
CA VAL A 183 3.32 -6.34 13.47
C VAL A 183 3.28 -7.81 13.85
N VAL A 184 2.48 -8.61 13.15
CA VAL A 184 2.25 -10.03 13.49
C VAL A 184 3.10 -10.94 12.61
N GLY A 185 3.73 -11.95 13.22
CA GLY A 185 4.43 -13.02 12.50
C GLY A 185 5.86 -12.71 12.09
N LEU A 186 6.46 -11.64 12.64
CA LEU A 186 7.87 -11.25 12.42
C LEU A 186 8.67 -11.05 13.73
N GLN A 187 8.10 -11.43 14.89
CA GLN A 187 8.72 -11.30 16.21
C GLN A 187 10.06 -12.05 16.31
N GLY A 188 10.13 -13.23 15.70
CA GLY A 188 11.30 -14.12 15.79
C GLY A 188 12.39 -13.80 14.75
N PRO A 189 13.68 -13.98 15.08
CA PRO A 189 14.79 -13.82 14.12
C PRO A 189 14.63 -14.65 12.85
N ALA A 190 14.20 -15.91 12.96
CA ALA A 190 13.95 -16.77 11.80
C ALA A 190 12.80 -16.24 10.92
N SER A 191 11.78 -15.67 11.52
CA SER A 191 10.64 -15.09 10.79
C SER A 191 11.01 -13.84 10.02
N ARG A 192 11.96 -13.03 10.52
CA ARG A 192 12.56 -11.92 9.76
C ARG A 192 13.41 -12.41 8.62
N ALA A 193 14.36 -13.30 8.90
CA ALA A 193 15.32 -13.79 7.92
C ALA A 193 14.64 -14.46 6.72
N ARG A 194 13.46 -15.08 6.91
CA ARG A 194 12.67 -15.69 5.82
C ARG A 194 12.26 -14.68 4.73
N LEU A 195 12.20 -13.39 5.06
CA LEU A 195 11.81 -12.34 4.11
C LEU A 195 12.87 -12.13 3.03
N LEU A 196 14.11 -12.57 3.29
CA LEU A 196 15.28 -12.39 2.43
C LEU A 196 15.82 -13.69 1.83
N GLN A 197 15.04 -14.77 1.83
CA GLN A 197 15.44 -16.00 1.13
C GLN A 197 15.55 -15.75 -0.37
N SER A 198 16.58 -16.27 -1.04
CA SER A 198 16.76 -16.15 -2.50
C SER A 198 15.52 -16.47 -3.34
N ALA A 199 14.69 -17.43 -2.92
CA ALA A 199 13.43 -17.77 -3.60
C ALA A 199 12.41 -16.60 -3.66
N ARG A 200 12.61 -15.56 -2.85
CA ARG A 200 11.85 -14.30 -2.85
C ARG A 200 12.32 -13.32 -3.90
N PHE A 201 13.47 -13.53 -4.53
CA PHE A 201 14.09 -12.62 -5.51
C PHE A 201 14.28 -13.29 -6.87
N PRO A 202 13.20 -13.71 -7.56
CA PRO A 202 13.32 -13.98 -8.98
C PRO A 202 13.80 -12.71 -9.71
N GLU A 203 14.50 -12.87 -10.84
CA GLU A 203 15.33 -11.86 -11.53
C GLU A 203 14.78 -10.42 -11.64
N LYS A 204 13.47 -10.18 -11.57
CA LYS A 204 12.87 -8.88 -11.89
C LYS A 204 11.88 -8.33 -10.85
N SER A 205 11.63 -9.05 -9.75
CA SER A 205 10.68 -8.59 -8.72
C SER A 205 10.79 -9.38 -7.44
N TYR A 206 10.60 -8.72 -6.30
CA TYR A 206 10.34 -9.38 -5.03
C TYR A 206 9.01 -10.17 -5.05
N LYS A 207 9.01 -11.39 -4.52
CA LYS A 207 7.85 -12.28 -4.41
C LYS A 207 7.48 -12.52 -2.95
N GLY A 208 6.48 -11.78 -2.47
CA GLY A 208 5.96 -11.94 -1.12
C GLY A 208 4.58 -11.31 -0.94
N LYS A 209 4.07 -11.37 0.29
CA LYS A 209 2.86 -10.63 0.64
C LYS A 209 3.20 -9.14 0.68
N ALA A 210 2.27 -8.28 0.29
CA ALA A 210 2.46 -6.83 0.36
C ALA A 210 2.88 -6.38 1.77
N ALA A 211 2.23 -6.91 2.81
CA ALA A 211 2.57 -6.64 4.20
C ALA A 211 4.01 -7.05 4.56
N ASP A 212 4.52 -8.17 4.03
CA ASP A 212 5.89 -8.61 4.28
C ASP A 212 6.89 -7.61 3.66
N LEU A 213 6.65 -7.16 2.43
CA LEU A 213 7.53 -6.19 1.76
C LEU A 213 7.49 -4.82 2.45
N MET A 214 6.30 -4.34 2.84
CA MET A 214 6.17 -3.09 3.59
C MET A 214 7.01 -3.12 4.86
N GLN A 215 7.06 -4.26 5.57
CA GLN A 215 7.88 -4.45 6.77
C GLN A 215 9.38 -4.53 6.48
N LEU A 216 9.74 -5.07 5.31
CA LEU A 216 11.13 -5.28 4.90
C LEU A 216 11.82 -4.01 4.38
N LEU A 217 11.08 -3.13 3.68
CA LEU A 217 11.62 -1.93 3.03
C LEU A 217 12.60 -1.12 3.93
N PRO A 218 12.19 -0.64 5.11
CA PRO A 218 13.09 0.17 5.93
C PRO A 218 14.23 -0.64 6.54
N MET A 219 14.03 -1.95 6.78
CA MET A 219 15.10 -2.81 7.30
C MET A 219 16.24 -2.91 6.30
N ILE A 220 15.91 -3.14 5.03
CA ILE A 220 16.91 -3.27 3.98
C ILE A 220 17.69 -1.96 3.80
N ALA A 221 17.02 -0.81 3.78
CA ALA A 221 17.73 0.46 3.68
C ALA A 221 18.77 0.64 4.80
N CYS A 222 18.40 0.32 6.05
CA CYS A 222 19.32 0.37 7.17
C CYS A 222 20.48 -0.63 7.04
N LEU A 223 20.20 -1.86 6.61
CA LEU A 223 21.24 -2.87 6.47
C LEU A 223 22.22 -2.52 5.36
N VAL A 224 21.73 -2.04 4.22
CA VAL A 224 22.59 -1.61 3.09
C VAL A 224 23.45 -0.43 3.51
N GLU A 225 22.89 0.56 4.24
CA GLU A 225 23.67 1.67 4.79
C GLU A 225 24.77 1.21 5.76
N LEU A 226 24.56 0.12 6.51
CA LEU A 226 25.60 -0.42 7.41
C LEU A 226 26.75 -1.10 6.67
N VAL A 227 26.50 -1.68 5.50
CA VAL A 227 27.53 -2.41 4.72
C VAL A 227 28.14 -1.59 3.59
N ASP A 228 27.48 -0.54 3.12
CA ASP A 228 27.97 0.37 2.07
C ASP A 228 28.89 1.47 2.65
N VAL A 229 30.01 1.06 3.23
CA VAL A 229 30.97 1.98 3.88
C VAL A 229 31.68 2.92 2.91
N ASP A 230 31.73 2.57 1.62
CA ASP A 230 32.44 3.30 0.56
C ASP A 230 31.46 4.11 -0.35
N ASP A 231 30.18 4.21 0.01
CA ASP A 231 29.13 4.92 -0.75
C ASP A 231 28.99 4.46 -2.22
N ARG A 232 29.20 3.15 -2.48
CA ARG A 232 29.10 2.56 -3.83
C ARG A 232 27.65 2.46 -4.31
N MET A 233 26.69 2.60 -3.40
CA MET A 233 25.26 2.51 -3.66
C MET A 233 24.56 3.88 -3.63
N ALA A 234 25.29 5.00 -3.70
CA ALA A 234 24.75 6.36 -3.57
C ALA A 234 23.47 6.60 -4.41
N GLY A 235 23.50 6.23 -5.70
CA GLY A 235 22.37 6.35 -6.64
C GLY A 235 21.18 5.44 -6.31
N PRO A 236 21.36 4.10 -6.27
CA PRO A 236 20.33 3.16 -5.83
C PRO A 236 19.69 3.54 -4.47
N LEU A 237 20.49 3.95 -3.48
CA LEU A 237 20.00 4.37 -2.17
C LEU A 237 19.26 5.72 -2.22
N ALA A 238 19.55 6.60 -3.18
CA ALA A 238 18.79 7.84 -3.37
C ALA A 238 17.37 7.54 -3.86
N SER A 239 17.24 6.71 -4.88
CA SER A 239 15.94 6.20 -5.35
C SER A 239 15.18 5.52 -4.22
N TYR A 240 15.84 4.62 -3.50
CA TYR A 240 15.20 3.85 -2.44
C TYR A 240 14.77 4.73 -1.25
N ALA A 241 15.50 5.80 -0.94
CA ALA A 241 15.10 6.77 0.07
C ALA A 241 13.81 7.51 -0.33
N ALA A 242 13.70 7.92 -1.59
CA ALA A 242 12.48 8.54 -2.10
C ALA A 242 11.29 7.55 -2.08
N LEU A 243 11.52 6.27 -2.37
CA LEU A 243 10.50 5.22 -2.20
C LEU A 243 10.04 5.09 -0.74
N LEU A 244 10.96 5.14 0.23
CA LEU A 244 10.61 5.10 1.66
C LEU A 244 9.78 6.31 2.08
N GLU A 245 10.08 7.50 1.56
CA GLU A 245 9.25 8.69 1.81
C GLU A 245 7.84 8.54 1.23
N ILE A 246 7.68 7.96 0.04
CA ILE A 246 6.36 7.62 -0.51
C ILE A 246 5.64 6.63 0.43
N HIS A 247 6.33 5.58 0.86
CA HIS A 247 5.75 4.59 1.77
C HIS A 247 5.26 5.23 3.09
N ARG A 248 6.06 6.14 3.67
CA ARG A 248 5.69 6.92 4.86
C ARG A 248 4.48 7.82 4.60
N GLU A 249 4.44 8.48 3.44
CA GLU A 249 3.35 9.36 3.06
C GLU A 249 2.04 8.60 2.83
N LEU A 250 2.05 7.47 2.12
CA LEU A 250 0.87 6.62 1.95
C LEU A 250 0.37 6.10 3.30
N SER A 251 1.28 5.70 4.19
CA SER A 251 0.94 5.29 5.55
C SER A 251 0.33 6.43 6.38
N ARG A 252 0.79 7.67 6.19
CA ARG A 252 0.21 8.87 6.81
C ARG A 252 -1.20 9.10 6.28
N LEU A 253 -1.38 9.13 4.96
CA LEU A 253 -2.66 9.36 4.30
C LEU A 253 -3.70 8.31 4.71
N LYS A 254 -3.32 7.03 4.80
CA LYS A 254 -4.19 5.93 5.28
C LYS A 254 -4.75 6.14 6.69
N ARG A 255 -4.09 6.94 7.54
CA ARG A 255 -4.54 7.23 8.91
C ARG A 255 -5.40 8.50 9.02
N LEU A 256 -5.49 9.29 7.96
CA LEU A 256 -6.31 10.50 7.97
C LEU A 256 -7.77 10.16 7.70
N GLY A 257 -8.68 10.76 8.47
CA GLY A 257 -10.12 10.60 8.25
C GLY A 257 -10.63 11.38 7.04
N GLN A 258 -9.97 12.49 6.68
CA GLN A 258 -10.29 13.31 5.52
C GLN A 258 -8.99 13.86 4.92
N ILE A 259 -8.89 13.85 3.60
CA ILE A 259 -7.70 14.24 2.85
C ILE A 259 -8.08 15.29 1.82
N SER A 260 -7.50 16.49 1.90
CA SER A 260 -7.74 17.58 0.96
C SER A 260 -6.51 17.98 0.15
N ASP A 261 -5.32 17.54 0.56
CA ASP A 261 -4.05 17.89 -0.07
C ASP A 261 -3.16 16.65 -0.21
N THR A 262 -2.76 16.40 -1.45
CA THR A 262 -1.87 15.29 -1.85
C THR A 262 -0.63 15.77 -2.61
N SER A 263 -0.36 17.07 -2.63
CA SER A 263 0.78 17.70 -3.31
C SER A 263 2.12 17.09 -2.89
N ARG A 264 2.27 16.78 -1.59
CA ARG A 264 3.46 16.07 -1.07
C ARG A 264 3.65 14.70 -1.73
N LEU A 265 2.58 13.89 -1.84
CA LEU A 265 2.65 12.59 -2.48
C LEU A 265 3.04 12.72 -3.96
N GLN A 266 2.40 13.63 -4.70
CA GLN A 266 2.71 13.84 -6.12
C GLN A 266 4.17 14.24 -6.35
N ARG A 267 4.71 15.16 -5.53
CA ARG A 267 6.12 15.55 -5.57
C ARG A 267 7.05 14.37 -5.30
N LEU A 268 6.80 13.62 -4.23
CA LEU A 268 7.61 12.44 -3.87
C LEU A 268 7.59 11.37 -4.97
N GLN A 269 6.45 11.17 -5.63
CA GLN A 269 6.32 10.22 -6.74
C GLN A 269 7.14 10.63 -7.98
N ARG A 270 7.17 11.92 -8.32
CA ARG A 270 8.01 12.48 -9.39
C ARG A 270 9.49 12.34 -9.06
N GLU A 271 9.89 12.82 -7.88
CA GLU A 271 11.27 12.72 -7.42
C GLU A 271 11.78 11.27 -7.42
N HIS A 272 10.99 10.34 -6.87
CA HIS A 272 11.34 8.92 -6.91
C HIS A 272 11.43 8.38 -8.34
N HIS A 273 10.55 8.81 -9.26
CA HIS A 273 10.60 8.37 -10.65
C HIS A 273 11.91 8.76 -11.32
N ASP A 274 12.33 10.01 -11.15
CA ASP A 274 13.54 10.55 -11.77
C ASP A 274 14.79 9.90 -11.17
N LEU A 275 14.84 9.74 -9.84
CA LEU A 275 15.93 9.05 -9.15
C LEU A 275 16.02 7.56 -9.52
N CYS A 276 14.88 6.88 -9.66
CA CYS A 276 14.81 5.48 -10.06
C CYS A 276 15.31 5.30 -11.50
N LEU A 277 14.90 6.20 -12.39
CA LEU A 277 15.37 6.22 -13.77
C LEU A 277 16.89 6.48 -13.85
N ALA A 278 17.42 7.42 -13.04
CA ALA A 278 18.84 7.70 -12.98
C ALA A 278 19.65 6.52 -12.42
N ALA A 279 19.12 5.80 -11.41
CA ALA A 279 19.82 4.71 -10.75
C ALA A 279 19.83 3.40 -11.58
N TYR A 280 18.73 3.08 -12.27
CA TYR A 280 18.52 1.76 -12.88
C TYR A 280 18.21 1.80 -14.39
N GLY A 281 18.03 2.99 -14.97
CA GLY A 281 17.64 3.17 -16.37
C GLY A 281 16.18 2.81 -16.67
N GLN A 282 15.75 3.00 -17.91
CA GLN A 282 14.34 2.82 -18.32
C GLN A 282 13.84 1.37 -18.20
N GLY A 283 14.74 0.38 -18.10
CA GLY A 283 14.39 -1.04 -18.02
C GLY A 283 13.52 -1.40 -16.82
N ILE A 284 13.73 -0.70 -15.70
CA ILE A 284 13.01 -0.91 -14.44
C ILE A 284 11.54 -0.47 -14.53
N LEU A 285 11.26 0.57 -15.32
CA LEU A 285 9.94 1.17 -15.40
C LEU A 285 8.93 0.22 -16.06
N LYS A 286 7.80 0.04 -15.37
CA LYS A 286 6.64 -0.80 -15.73
C LYS A 286 5.38 0.07 -15.79
N PRO A 287 4.27 -0.39 -16.39
CA PRO A 287 3.01 0.37 -16.40
C PRO A 287 2.56 0.87 -15.01
N LYS A 288 2.82 0.09 -13.95
CA LYS A 288 2.55 0.51 -12.55
C LYS A 288 3.31 1.78 -12.11
N HIS A 289 4.46 2.08 -12.70
CA HIS A 289 5.21 3.31 -12.44
C HIS A 289 4.45 4.53 -12.94
N HIS A 290 3.82 4.44 -14.12
CA HIS A 290 2.91 5.47 -14.61
C HIS A 290 1.62 5.51 -13.78
N TRP A 291 0.96 4.37 -13.54
CA TRP A 291 -0.33 4.33 -12.84
C TRP A 291 -0.30 4.95 -11.44
N ARG A 292 0.84 4.86 -10.73
CA ARG A 292 0.95 5.39 -9.37
C ARG A 292 0.78 6.91 -9.30
N HIS A 293 1.08 7.63 -10.36
CA HIS A 293 0.96 9.09 -10.38
C HIS A 293 -0.50 9.57 -10.39
N HIS A 294 -1.45 8.70 -10.76
CA HIS A 294 -2.87 8.98 -10.60
C HIS A 294 -3.32 8.96 -9.12
N ALA A 295 -2.49 8.41 -8.23
CA ALA A 295 -2.85 8.22 -6.82
C ALA A 295 -3.16 9.53 -6.10
N ALA A 296 -2.33 10.57 -6.28
CA ALA A 296 -2.51 11.85 -5.61
C ALA A 296 -3.90 12.44 -5.93
N LYS A 297 -4.21 12.56 -7.23
CA LYS A 297 -5.50 13.06 -7.69
C LYS A 297 -6.67 12.18 -7.22
N GLN A 298 -6.57 10.86 -7.38
CA GLN A 298 -7.63 9.94 -6.95
C GLN A 298 -7.92 10.00 -5.44
N ILE A 299 -6.87 10.10 -4.61
CA ILE A 299 -7.01 10.25 -3.15
C ILE A 299 -7.65 11.59 -2.79
N GLN A 300 -7.25 12.67 -3.46
CA GLN A 300 -7.75 14.02 -3.20
C GLN A 300 -9.20 14.18 -3.64
N ASP A 301 -9.55 13.73 -4.85
CA ASP A 301 -10.91 13.79 -5.37
C ASP A 301 -11.87 12.95 -4.52
N TRP A 302 -11.42 11.80 -4.03
CA TRP A 302 -12.20 10.94 -3.15
C TRP A 302 -12.26 11.44 -1.70
N GLY A 303 -11.27 12.23 -1.27
CA GLY A 303 -11.15 12.72 0.09
C GLY A 303 -10.64 11.70 1.10
N ALA A 304 -10.23 10.51 0.66
CA ALA A 304 -9.73 9.43 1.52
C ALA A 304 -8.76 8.50 0.79
N TYR A 305 -7.84 7.89 1.54
CA TYR A 305 -6.96 6.85 1.03
C TYR A 305 -7.67 5.49 1.10
N MET A 306 -7.75 4.79 -0.02
CA MET A 306 -8.33 3.45 -0.15
C MET A 306 -7.30 2.50 -0.74
N ASP A 307 -7.25 1.27 -0.24
CA ASP A 307 -6.45 0.18 -0.83
C ASP A 307 -7.16 -1.16 -0.65
N THR A 308 -6.66 -2.21 -1.31
CA THR A 308 -7.30 -3.54 -1.23
C THR A 308 -6.82 -4.43 -0.09
N SER A 309 -6.06 -3.90 0.88
CA SER A 309 -5.48 -4.72 1.97
C SER A 309 -6.54 -5.50 2.76
N ALA A 310 -7.70 -4.88 3.02
CA ALA A 310 -8.83 -5.52 3.68
C ALA A 310 -9.45 -6.64 2.82
N PHE A 311 -9.53 -6.45 1.50
CA PHE A 311 -10.02 -7.47 0.57
C PHE A 311 -9.04 -8.64 0.48
N GLU A 312 -7.73 -8.40 0.41
CA GLU A 312 -6.72 -9.46 0.45
C GLU A 312 -6.84 -10.32 1.71
N ALA A 313 -6.93 -9.69 2.88
CA ALA A 313 -7.08 -10.41 4.15
C ALA A 313 -8.33 -11.29 4.17
N LYS A 314 -9.45 -10.76 3.67
CA LYS A 314 -10.71 -11.51 3.54
C LYS A 314 -10.60 -12.64 2.52
N HIS A 315 -10.02 -12.39 1.34
CA HIS A 315 -9.81 -13.41 0.31
C HIS A 315 -8.97 -14.57 0.85
N GLN A 316 -7.95 -14.33 1.67
CA GLN A 316 -7.18 -15.40 2.31
C GLN A 316 -8.03 -16.25 3.27
N MET A 317 -8.92 -15.61 4.04
CA MET A 317 -9.87 -16.35 4.88
C MET A 317 -10.78 -17.25 4.04
N TYR A 318 -11.32 -16.73 2.93
CA TYR A 318 -12.22 -17.48 2.06
C TYR A 318 -11.51 -18.58 1.28
N LYS A 319 -10.31 -18.33 0.75
CA LYS A 319 -9.48 -19.38 0.13
C LYS A 319 -9.20 -20.51 1.12
N GLY A 320 -8.93 -20.19 2.39
CA GLY A 320 -8.74 -21.19 3.43
C GLY A 320 -9.99 -22.07 3.69
N VAL A 321 -11.19 -21.51 3.55
CA VAL A 321 -12.45 -22.26 3.68
C VAL A 321 -12.77 -23.02 2.39
N ALA A 322 -12.65 -22.36 1.24
CA ALA A 322 -12.91 -22.95 -0.06
C ALA A 322 -11.99 -24.14 -0.31
N ASN A 323 -10.67 -24.00 -0.12
CA ASN A 323 -9.71 -25.09 -0.34
C ASN A 323 -9.96 -26.32 0.54
N LYS A 324 -10.62 -26.16 1.70
CA LYS A 324 -10.97 -27.28 2.60
C LYS A 324 -12.27 -27.97 2.21
N ASN A 325 -13.12 -27.32 1.44
CA ASN A 325 -14.47 -27.78 1.07
C ASN A 325 -14.66 -27.84 -0.46
N PHE A 326 -13.57 -27.73 -1.23
CA PHE A 326 -13.61 -27.76 -2.69
C PHE A 326 -13.76 -29.20 -3.15
N ASP A 327 -14.98 -29.60 -3.47
CA ASP A 327 -15.27 -30.86 -4.16
C ASP A 327 -15.48 -30.57 -5.67
N VAL A 328 -15.18 -31.54 -6.53
CA VAL A 328 -15.26 -31.44 -7.99
C VAL A 328 -16.70 -31.21 -8.47
N LEU A 329 -17.70 -31.53 -7.64
CA LEU A 329 -19.13 -31.33 -7.91
C LEU A 329 -19.62 -29.86 -7.76
N VAL A 330 -18.72 -28.92 -7.49
CA VAL A 330 -19.02 -27.58 -6.95
C VAL A 330 -18.82 -26.45 -7.98
N SER A 331 -18.61 -26.77 -9.27
CA SER A 331 -18.53 -25.79 -10.37
C SER A 331 -19.88 -25.15 -10.78
N SER A 332 -20.93 -25.35 -9.98
CA SER A 332 -22.24 -24.75 -10.22
C SER A 332 -22.27 -23.26 -9.83
N PRO A 333 -22.98 -22.38 -10.55
CA PRO A 333 -23.29 -21.01 -10.13
C PRO A 333 -23.83 -20.91 -8.69
N ALA A 334 -24.47 -21.98 -8.19
CA ALA A 334 -24.94 -22.07 -6.82
C ALA A 334 -23.83 -21.96 -5.77
N TRP A 335 -22.63 -22.46 -6.06
CA TRP A 335 -21.47 -22.34 -5.17
C TRP A 335 -20.94 -20.91 -5.08
N SER A 336 -20.74 -20.27 -6.25
CA SER A 336 -20.34 -18.87 -6.31
C SER A 336 -21.33 -17.99 -5.54
N LYS A 337 -22.64 -18.23 -5.71
CA LYS A 337 -23.68 -17.57 -4.94
C LYS A 337 -23.57 -17.84 -3.43
N ALA A 338 -23.40 -19.10 -3.01
CA ALA A 338 -23.29 -19.45 -1.59
C ALA A 338 -22.05 -18.84 -0.91
N ILE A 339 -20.90 -18.81 -1.61
CA ILE A 339 -19.71 -18.09 -1.14
C ILE A 339 -20.03 -16.60 -1.00
N LEU A 340 -20.57 -15.96 -2.03
CA LEU A 340 -20.90 -14.53 -2.00
C LEU A 340 -21.87 -14.17 -0.87
N ASP A 341 -22.95 -14.96 -0.69
CA ASP A 341 -23.92 -14.78 0.39
C ASP A 341 -23.24 -14.85 1.77
N ARG A 342 -22.32 -15.81 1.96
CA ARG A 342 -21.56 -15.97 3.21
C ARG A 342 -20.52 -14.86 3.41
N MET A 343 -19.89 -14.39 2.32
CA MET A 343 -18.98 -13.24 2.34
C MET A 343 -19.72 -11.99 2.80
N LEU A 344 -20.90 -11.73 2.23
CA LEU A 344 -21.74 -10.58 2.58
C LEU A 344 -22.20 -10.64 4.04
N CYS A 345 -22.70 -11.79 4.51
CA CYS A 345 -23.10 -11.98 5.90
C CYS A 345 -21.93 -11.74 6.88
N SER A 346 -20.74 -12.26 6.56
CA SER A 346 -19.52 -12.04 7.34
C SER A 346 -19.16 -10.54 7.41
N CYS A 347 -19.21 -9.83 6.28
CA CYS A 347 -18.99 -8.39 6.21
C CYS A 347 -19.99 -7.62 7.09
N ILE A 348 -21.29 -7.93 6.99
CA ILE A 348 -22.34 -7.28 7.81
C ILE A 348 -22.09 -7.50 9.31
N ASN A 349 -21.76 -8.72 9.72
CA ASN A 349 -21.47 -9.01 11.12
C ASN A 349 -20.21 -8.30 11.62
N GLN A 350 -19.16 -8.21 10.81
CA GLN A 350 -17.96 -7.45 11.15
C GLN A 350 -18.26 -5.95 11.27
N MET A 351 -19.10 -5.39 10.41
CA MET A 351 -19.53 -3.99 10.52
C MET A 351 -20.27 -3.75 11.84
N LYS A 352 -21.24 -4.60 12.19
CA LYS A 352 -21.94 -4.52 13.49
C LYS A 352 -20.95 -4.51 14.65
N VAL A 353 -20.04 -5.47 14.69
CA VAL A 353 -19.00 -5.56 15.72
C VAL A 353 -18.08 -4.34 15.72
N HIS A 354 -17.70 -3.81 14.55
CA HIS A 354 -16.84 -2.64 14.45
C HIS A 354 -17.51 -1.39 15.04
N PHE A 355 -18.78 -1.14 14.67
CA PHE A 355 -19.54 0.00 15.21
C PHE A 355 -19.86 -0.18 16.69
N GLU A 356 -20.09 -1.41 17.17
CA GLU A 356 -20.29 -1.71 18.59
C GLU A 356 -18.98 -1.59 19.42
N ARG A 357 -17.81 -1.84 18.82
CA ARG A 357 -16.50 -1.90 19.53
C ARG A 357 -15.65 -0.64 19.44
N ARG A 358 -16.14 0.45 18.85
CA ARG A 358 -15.47 1.77 18.88
C ARG A 358 -15.19 2.30 20.31
N ALA A 359 -15.65 1.62 21.36
CA ALA A 359 -15.52 1.98 22.78
C ALA A 359 -14.60 1.07 23.64
N LEU A 360 -13.83 0.14 23.06
CA LEU A 360 -12.95 -0.75 23.86
C LEU A 360 -11.64 -0.05 24.28
N LEU A 361 -11.69 0.66 25.41
CA LEU A 361 -10.64 1.57 25.88
C LEU A 361 -9.42 0.88 26.52
N GLY A 362 -9.64 -0.05 27.45
CA GLY A 362 -8.57 -0.79 28.14
C GLY A 362 -8.74 -2.29 27.98
N ARG A 363 -7.65 -3.03 27.75
CA ARG A 363 -7.66 -4.50 27.71
C ARG A 363 -6.63 -5.11 28.66
N GLY A 364 -7.06 -6.20 29.31
CA GLY A 364 -6.28 -6.90 30.34
C GLY A 364 -6.76 -6.57 31.74
N LYS A 365 -6.10 -7.15 32.75
CA LYS A 365 -6.36 -6.83 34.15
C LYS A 365 -5.92 -5.38 34.41
N GLU A 366 -6.81 -4.58 34.97
CA GLU A 366 -6.50 -3.24 35.44
C GLU A 366 -5.48 -3.31 36.59
N THR A 367 -4.45 -2.48 36.51
CA THR A 367 -3.47 -2.30 37.57
C THR A 367 -3.41 -0.83 37.98
N THR A 368 -2.97 -0.57 39.21
CA THR A 368 -2.73 0.80 39.69
C THR A 368 -1.25 1.09 39.66
N ILE A 369 -0.86 2.20 39.04
CA ILE A 369 0.52 2.70 39.06
C ILE A 369 0.56 4.06 39.78
N LEU A 370 1.71 4.40 40.34
CA LEU A 370 1.96 5.71 40.93
C LEU A 370 2.70 6.58 39.91
N TRP A 371 2.21 7.81 39.69
CA TRP A 371 2.85 8.81 38.85
C TRP A 371 2.83 10.15 39.58
N GLY A 372 4.00 10.58 40.09
CA GLY A 372 4.07 11.64 41.08
C GLY A 372 3.27 11.25 42.33
N GLN A 373 2.31 12.09 42.74
CA GLN A 373 1.41 11.82 43.86
C GLN A 373 0.07 11.17 43.43
N GLN A 374 -0.13 10.94 42.13
CA GLN A 374 -1.40 10.44 41.60
C GLN A 374 -1.37 8.92 41.41
N LYS A 375 -2.50 8.26 41.71
CA LYS A 375 -2.76 6.86 41.35
C LYS A 375 -3.45 6.82 39.99
N LEU A 376 -2.85 6.12 39.04
CA LEU A 376 -3.38 5.98 37.67
C LEU A 376 -3.82 4.54 37.40
N ARG A 377 -4.87 4.40 36.58
CA ARG A 377 -5.35 3.12 36.07
C ARG A 377 -4.54 2.74 34.84
N ALA A 378 -3.83 1.63 34.91
CA ALA A 378 -2.99 1.11 33.83
C ALA A 378 -3.51 -0.24 33.33
N PHE A 379 -3.24 -0.53 32.07
CA PHE A 379 -3.70 -1.72 31.37
C PHE A 379 -2.56 -2.37 30.60
N LYS A 380 -2.73 -3.65 30.28
CA LYS A 380 -1.77 -4.39 29.43
C LYS A 380 -1.70 -3.79 28.02
N GLN A 381 -2.81 -3.25 27.53
CA GLN A 381 -2.89 -2.52 26.27
C GLN A 381 -4.11 -1.62 26.27
N VAL A 382 -4.06 -0.58 25.46
CA VAL A 382 -5.17 0.35 25.22
C VAL A 382 -5.52 0.31 23.73
N GLN A 383 -6.81 0.36 23.40
CA GLN A 383 -7.28 0.49 22.02
C GLN A 383 -8.16 1.72 21.86
N TRP A 384 -7.99 2.44 20.76
CA TRP A 384 -8.74 3.66 20.50
C TRP A 384 -8.83 3.91 19.00
N GLU A 385 -10.04 4.09 18.46
CA GLU A 385 -10.30 4.32 17.02
C GLU A 385 -9.57 3.31 16.10
N GLY A 386 -9.49 2.04 16.52
CA GLY A 386 -8.83 0.98 15.75
C GLY A 386 -7.31 0.84 15.95
N PHE A 387 -6.68 1.76 16.68
CA PHE A 387 -5.28 1.68 17.07
C PHE A 387 -5.08 0.89 18.36
N THR A 388 -3.89 0.33 18.56
CA THR A 388 -3.53 -0.43 19.76
C THR A 388 -2.13 -0.03 20.21
N TRP A 389 -1.98 0.24 21.51
CA TRP A 389 -0.69 0.51 22.17
C TRP A 389 -0.46 -0.48 23.31
N LYS A 390 0.80 -0.88 23.50
CA LYS A 390 1.25 -1.76 24.57
C LYS A 390 2.51 -1.19 25.24
N PRO A 391 2.73 -1.48 26.54
CA PRO A 391 4.04 -1.28 27.14
C PRO A 391 5.15 -1.95 26.31
N GLY A 392 6.22 -1.20 26.07
CA GLY A 392 7.35 -1.60 25.23
C GLY A 392 7.28 -1.09 23.78
N ASP A 393 6.10 -0.67 23.28
CA ASP A 393 6.02 -0.01 21.98
C ASP A 393 6.84 1.27 21.99
N PHE A 394 7.48 1.61 20.86
CA PHE A 394 8.23 2.85 20.70
C PHE A 394 7.46 3.80 19.78
N GLN A 395 7.52 5.08 20.08
CA GLN A 395 6.83 6.15 19.41
C GLN A 395 7.86 7.20 18.95
N LEU A 396 7.62 7.83 17.80
CA LEU A 396 8.54 8.84 17.23
C LEU A 396 8.03 10.26 17.42
N GLU A 397 6.72 10.48 17.33
CA GLU A 397 6.10 11.80 17.46
C GLU A 397 4.89 11.74 18.40
N PRO A 398 4.61 12.80 19.18
CA PRO A 398 5.27 14.10 19.18
C PRO A 398 6.64 14.11 19.87
N PHE A 399 6.91 13.11 20.71
CA PHE A 399 8.21 12.92 21.35
C PHE A 399 8.67 11.48 21.11
N PRO A 400 9.94 11.27 20.71
CA PRO A 400 10.51 9.93 20.63
C PRO A 400 10.53 9.29 22.01
N GLY A 401 9.97 8.10 22.15
CA GLY A 401 9.93 7.46 23.46
C GLY A 401 9.34 6.06 23.49
N LYS A 402 9.69 5.33 24.55
CA LYS A 402 9.20 3.97 24.82
C LYS A 402 7.98 4.04 25.74
N VAL A 403 6.88 3.40 25.36
CA VAL A 403 5.66 3.28 26.15
C VAL A 403 5.97 2.46 27.41
N LEU A 404 5.89 3.10 28.57
CA LEU A 404 6.02 2.45 29.87
C LEU A 404 4.67 1.87 30.31
N HIS A 405 3.62 2.69 30.21
CA HIS A 405 2.29 2.32 30.66
C HIS A 405 1.20 2.84 29.72
N CYS A 406 0.19 2.01 29.47
CA CYS A 406 -1.03 2.38 28.77
C CYS A 406 -2.11 2.66 29.82
N CYS A 407 -2.60 3.90 29.90
CA CYS A 407 -3.45 4.35 31.01
C CYS A 407 -4.79 4.90 30.52
N LEU A 408 -5.77 4.93 31.42
CA LEU A 408 -7.03 5.66 31.23
C LEU A 408 -7.15 6.77 32.27
N SER A 409 -7.57 7.94 31.81
CA SER A 409 -7.93 9.07 32.69
C SER A 409 -9.24 8.79 33.44
N SER A 410 -9.58 9.66 34.40
CA SER A 410 -10.87 9.61 35.11
C SER A 410 -12.08 9.76 34.18
N THR A 411 -11.92 10.40 33.02
CA THR A 411 -12.96 10.55 31.99
C THR A 411 -12.88 9.47 30.92
N GLU A 412 -12.25 8.32 31.22
CA GLU A 412 -12.12 7.19 30.29
C GLU A 412 -11.39 7.54 28.98
N ARG A 413 -10.59 8.62 28.96
CA ARG A 413 -9.74 8.96 27.81
C ARG A 413 -8.38 8.27 27.92
N PRO A 414 -7.92 7.59 26.86
CA PRO A 414 -6.63 6.92 26.86
C PRO A 414 -5.46 7.88 26.83
N PHE A 415 -4.40 7.56 27.56
CA PHE A 415 -3.12 8.26 27.50
C PHE A 415 -1.94 7.30 27.74
N LEU A 416 -0.74 7.70 27.31
CA LEU A 416 0.48 6.90 27.45
C LEU A 416 1.46 7.60 28.37
N LEU A 417 2.11 6.83 29.26
CA LEU A 417 3.34 7.27 29.92
C LEU A 417 4.53 6.77 29.10
N LEU A 418 5.39 7.69 28.67
CA LEU A 418 6.48 7.44 27.72
C LEU A 418 7.82 7.85 28.34
N GLN A 419 8.82 6.98 28.32
CA GLN A 419 10.19 7.42 28.58
C GLN A 419 10.72 8.16 27.35
N GLU A 420 11.16 9.40 27.53
CA GLU A 420 11.72 10.22 26.45
C GLU A 420 13.07 9.67 25.98
N TYR A 421 13.30 9.80 24.68
CA TYR A 421 14.56 9.49 24.04
C TYR A 421 15.02 10.70 23.24
N THR A 422 16.27 11.11 23.41
CA THR A 422 16.88 12.21 22.66
C THR A 422 17.69 11.68 21.48
N ILE A 423 17.67 12.39 20.36
CA ILE A 423 18.46 12.03 19.18
C ILE A 423 19.95 12.13 19.53
N ALA A 424 20.67 11.02 19.39
CA ALA A 424 22.12 10.94 19.56
C ALA A 424 22.85 11.14 18.23
N SER A 425 22.34 10.54 17.14
CA SER A 425 22.85 10.75 15.78
C SER A 425 21.77 10.49 14.74
N LYS A 426 22.01 10.98 13.52
CA LYS A 426 21.14 10.76 12.35
C LYS A 426 21.96 10.13 11.24
N SER A 427 21.47 9.04 10.67
CA SER A 427 21.94 8.46 9.41
C SER A 427 20.91 8.73 8.32
N ARG A 428 21.18 8.29 7.08
CA ARG A 428 20.28 8.43 5.94
C ARG A 428 18.94 7.74 6.17
N PHE A 429 18.95 6.55 6.78
CA PHE A 429 17.75 5.73 6.96
C PHE A 429 17.38 5.43 8.40
N SER A 430 18.17 5.91 9.37
CA SER A 430 17.92 5.62 10.77
C SER A 430 18.27 6.80 11.67
N MET A 431 17.63 6.85 12.83
CA MET A 431 17.97 7.77 13.90
C MET A 431 18.41 6.95 15.10
N VAL A 432 19.56 7.29 15.65
CA VAL A 432 20.03 6.70 16.91
C VAL A 432 19.58 7.60 18.03
N PHE A 433 18.92 7.01 19.01
CA PHE A 433 18.40 7.67 20.18
C PHE A 433 19.13 7.20 21.43
N ARG A 434 19.18 8.07 22.43
CA ARG A 434 19.65 7.76 23.78
C ARG A 434 18.52 8.00 24.76
N ALA A 435 18.36 7.09 25.72
CA ALA A 435 17.35 7.24 26.76
C ALA A 435 17.58 8.53 27.57
N ALA A 436 16.55 9.34 27.71
CA ALA A 436 16.54 10.46 28.64
C ALA A 436 15.91 10.02 29.98
N GLN A 437 16.16 10.81 31.02
CA GLN A 437 15.54 10.58 32.34
C GLN A 437 14.10 11.13 32.43
N ARG A 438 13.63 11.85 31.42
CA ARG A 438 12.30 12.44 31.40
C ARG A 438 11.24 11.41 31.00
N VAL A 439 10.08 11.47 31.64
CA VAL A 439 8.89 10.71 31.25
C VAL A 439 7.76 11.68 30.92
N HIS A 440 7.10 11.46 29.78
CA HIS A 440 6.00 12.26 29.26
C HIS A 440 4.65 11.59 29.46
N ASN A 441 3.61 12.40 29.65
CA ASN A 441 2.22 11.98 29.55
C ASN A 441 1.66 12.43 28.20
N LEU A 442 1.40 11.47 27.30
CA LEU A 442 0.75 11.73 26.02
C LEU A 442 -0.74 11.47 26.10
N GLN A 443 -1.52 12.54 26.21
CA GLN A 443 -2.98 12.48 26.28
C GLN A 443 -3.66 12.31 24.92
N ASP A 444 -3.10 12.89 23.85
CA ASP A 444 -3.63 12.73 22.50
C ASP A 444 -2.94 11.57 21.80
N VAL A 445 -3.33 10.35 22.17
CA VAL A 445 -2.74 9.12 21.62
C VAL A 445 -2.98 8.98 20.11
N LEU A 446 -3.97 9.67 19.53
CA LEU A 446 -4.20 9.65 18.07
C LEU A 446 -3.17 10.47 17.31
N ARG A 447 -2.56 11.48 17.95
CA ARG A 447 -1.39 12.16 17.41
C ARG A 447 -0.11 11.33 17.52
N SER A 448 -0.14 10.18 18.20
CA SER A 448 1.01 9.31 18.25
C SER A 448 1.33 8.74 16.88
N LYS A 449 2.57 8.97 16.43
CA LYS A 449 3.17 8.13 15.40
C LYS A 449 3.97 7.06 16.10
N LEU A 450 3.33 5.92 16.34
CA LEU A 450 4.06 4.69 16.70
C LEU A 450 5.20 4.53 15.70
N ALA A 451 6.40 4.19 16.19
CA ALA A 451 7.43 3.69 15.32
C ALA A 451 6.82 2.47 14.62
N SER A 452 6.52 2.62 13.34
CA SER A 452 6.02 1.52 12.50
C SER A 452 7.09 0.46 12.30
N TRP A 453 8.29 0.65 12.87
CA TRP A 453 9.51 -0.02 12.46
C TRP A 453 10.40 -0.44 13.60
N TRP A 454 11.36 -1.25 13.20
CA TRP A 454 12.27 -2.01 14.00
C TRP A 454 13.20 -1.13 14.82
N LEU A 455 13.41 -1.54 16.08
CA LEU A 455 14.40 -0.94 16.95
C LEU A 455 15.59 -1.88 17.04
N LEU A 456 16.79 -1.37 16.83
CA LEU A 456 18.01 -2.06 17.20
C LEU A 456 18.50 -1.45 18.51
N GLU A 457 18.44 -2.22 19.60
CA GLU A 457 18.87 -1.77 20.92
C GLU A 457 20.30 -2.24 21.19
N GLU A 458 21.21 -1.30 21.39
CA GLU A 458 22.63 -1.54 21.69
C GLU A 458 23.03 -0.68 22.90
N THR A 459 23.29 -1.30 24.05
CA THR A 459 23.91 -0.63 25.22
C THR A 459 23.33 0.75 25.59
N GLY A 460 22.00 0.85 25.71
CA GLY A 460 21.31 2.11 26.07
C GLY A 460 21.09 3.09 24.90
N LEU A 461 21.48 2.70 23.68
CA LEU A 461 21.10 3.36 22.43
C LEU A 461 20.00 2.56 21.74
N VAL A 462 19.08 3.28 21.11
CA VAL A 462 18.00 2.72 20.31
C VAL A 462 18.11 3.30 18.92
N ARG A 463 18.52 2.49 17.94
CA ARG A 463 18.41 2.88 16.53
C ARG A 463 16.98 2.59 16.08
N ALA A 464 16.21 3.63 15.81
CA ALA A 464 14.89 3.51 15.22
C ALA A 464 14.95 3.84 13.73
N LEU A 465 14.23 3.05 12.96
CA LEU A 465 13.97 3.33 11.55
C LEU A 465 12.73 4.25 11.50
N PRO A 466 12.81 5.45 10.89
CA PRO A 466 11.66 6.36 10.79
C PRO A 466 10.56 5.86 9.86
#